data_AF-A0A7C4ITU2-F1
#
_entry.id   AF-A0A7C4ITU2-F1
#
_cell.length_a   1.000
_cell.length_b   1.000
_cell.length_c   1.000
_cell.angle_alpha   90.00
_cell.angle_beta   90.00
_cell.angle_gamma   90.00
#
_symmetry.space_group_name_H-M   'P 1'
#
loop_
_entity.id
_entity.type
_entity.pdbx_description
1 polymer ?
#
loop_
_entity_poly.entity_id
_entity_poly.type
_entity_poly.pdbx_seq_one_letter_code
_entity_poly.pdbx_strand_id
1 'polypeptide(L)'
;MALPELIAELRRTLSADRVLHAPSELAVYDCDAYTVARCRPAAVVFPHDAREVASVVALCARRRVPVVPRGAGTGLAGGCLPSADS
;
A
#
# COMPACT_ATOMS: atom_id res chain seq x y z
N MET A 1 -14.49 6.46 4.64
CA MET A 1 -14.77 5.43 3.61
C MET A 1 -14.41 4.09 4.19
N ALA A 2 -15.17 3.05 3.90
CA ALA A 2 -14.86 1.72 4.42
C ALA A 2 -13.72 1.08 3.59
N LEU A 3 -12.85 0.31 4.23
CA LEU A 3 -11.76 -0.41 3.55
C LEU A 3 -12.24 -1.27 2.35
N PRO A 4 -13.37 -2.00 2.42
CA PRO A 4 -13.87 -2.78 1.29
C PRO A 4 -14.15 -1.94 0.03
N GLU A 5 -14.65 -0.70 0.20
CA GLU A 5 -14.93 0.20 -0.93
C GLU A 5 -13.63 0.60 -1.62
N LEU A 6 -12.61 0.99 -0.84
CA LEU A 6 -11.28 1.32 -1.36
C LEU A 6 -10.67 0.16 -2.15
N ILE A 7 -10.73 -1.07 -1.60
CA ILE A 7 -10.23 -2.27 -2.27
C ILE A 7 -10.96 -2.50 -3.60
N ALA A 8 -12.28 -2.30 -3.64
CA ALA A 8 -13.04 -2.41 -4.88
C ALA A 8 -12.68 -1.33 -5.90
N GLU A 9 -12.37 -0.09 -5.49
CA GLU A 9 -11.89 0.96 -6.41
C GLU A 9 -10.48 0.65 -6.94
N LEU A 10 -9.58 0.19 -6.07
CA LEU A 10 -8.22 -0.20 -6.45
C LEU A 10 -8.24 -1.36 -7.45
N ARG A 11 -9.08 -2.37 -7.23
CA ARG A 11 -9.27 -3.52 -8.15
C ARG A 11 -10.00 -3.20 -9.46
N ARG A 12 -10.60 -2.01 -9.57
CA ARG A 12 -11.10 -1.49 -10.86
C ARG A 12 -10.02 -0.71 -11.61
N THR A 13 -9.11 -0.09 -10.86
CA THR A 13 -8.00 0.70 -11.40
C THR A 13 -6.85 -0.21 -11.85
N LEU A 14 -6.59 -1.26 -11.08
CA LEU A 14 -5.59 -2.30 -11.31
C LEU A 14 -6.28 -3.66 -11.43
N SER A 15 -5.62 -4.62 -12.05
CA SER A 15 -6.09 -6.02 -12.07
C SER A 15 -6.16 -6.59 -10.63
N ALA A 16 -7.11 -7.49 -10.37
CA ALA A 16 -7.46 -7.93 -9.01
C ALA A 16 -6.33 -8.68 -8.27
N ASP A 17 -5.41 -9.29 -9.01
CA ASP A 17 -4.19 -9.99 -8.59
C ASP A 17 -3.07 -9.03 -8.16
N ARG A 18 -3.20 -7.73 -8.46
CA ARG A 18 -2.22 -6.69 -8.16
C ARG A 18 -2.60 -5.82 -6.96
N VAL A 19 -3.58 -6.28 -6.17
CA VAL A 19 -4.07 -5.62 -4.96
C VAL A 19 -4.15 -6.63 -3.83
N LEU A 20 -3.19 -6.59 -2.92
CA LEU A 20 -3.16 -7.41 -1.71
C LEU A 20 -3.92 -6.71 -0.59
N HIS A 21 -4.73 -7.48 0.13
CA HIS A 21 -5.46 -7.00 1.30
C HIS A 21 -5.73 -8.11 2.32
N ALA A 22 -5.42 -9.38 2.01
CA ALA A 22 -5.57 -10.44 2.99
C ALA A 22 -4.48 -10.32 4.07
N PRO A 23 -4.80 -10.56 5.36
CA PRO A 23 -3.84 -10.41 6.44
C PRO A 23 -2.54 -11.20 6.26
N SER A 24 -2.62 -12.40 5.67
CA SER A 24 -1.47 -13.26 5.38
C SER A 24 -0.54 -12.67 4.31
N GLU A 25 -1.09 -12.01 3.30
CA GLU A 25 -0.33 -11.37 2.23
C GLU A 25 0.36 -10.10 2.72
N LEU A 26 -0.34 -9.33 3.58
CA LEU A 26 0.13 -8.07 4.12
C LEU A 26 1.23 -8.24 5.18
N ALA A 27 1.34 -9.41 5.80
CA ALA A 27 2.34 -9.69 6.83
C ALA A 27 3.78 -9.48 6.34
N VAL A 28 4.06 -9.70 5.06
CA VAL A 28 5.39 -9.51 4.45
C VAL A 28 5.75 -8.02 4.29
N TYR A 29 4.75 -7.13 4.40
CA TYR A 29 4.89 -5.69 4.20
C TYR A 29 4.73 -4.90 5.50
N ASP A 30 4.71 -5.58 6.66
CA ASP A 30 4.57 -4.93 7.96
C ASP A 30 5.85 -4.22 8.42
N CYS A 31 7.01 -4.54 7.85
CA CYS A 31 8.30 -3.90 8.08
C CYS A 31 9.20 -3.83 6.85
N ASP A 32 10.23 -2.99 6.93
CA ASP A 32 11.44 -3.10 6.10
C ASP A 32 12.52 -3.89 6.86
N ALA A 33 13.79 -3.75 6.49
CA ALA A 33 14.88 -4.40 7.21
C ALA A 33 15.09 -3.82 8.63
N TYR A 34 14.42 -2.73 9.00
CA TYR A 34 14.32 -2.25 10.38
C TYR A 34 13.20 -2.98 11.14
N THR A 35 13.48 -4.24 11.49
CA THR A 35 12.47 -5.19 12.01
C THR A 35 11.88 -4.87 13.39
N VAL A 36 12.44 -3.87 14.08
CA VAL A 36 11.96 -3.38 15.38
C VAL A 36 10.65 -2.60 15.24
N ALA A 37 10.49 -1.84 14.14
CA ALA A 37 9.27 -1.08 13.87
C ALA A 37 8.38 -1.84 12.89
N ARG A 38 7.10 -1.98 13.23
CA ARG A 38 6.12 -2.69 12.42
C ARG A 38 4.81 -1.93 12.35
N CYS A 39 4.25 -1.82 11.17
CA CYS A 39 2.91 -1.32 10.95
C CYS A 39 2.34 -1.99 9.70
N ARG A 40 1.25 -2.75 9.86
CA ARG A 40 0.64 -3.45 8.74
C ARG A 40 -0.15 -2.47 7.87
N PRO A 41 0.09 -2.40 6.55
CA PRO A 41 -0.69 -1.55 5.66
C PRO A 41 -2.14 -2.07 5.54
N ALA A 42 -3.07 -1.20 5.13
CA ALA A 42 -4.45 -1.61 4.83
C ALA A 42 -4.55 -2.34 3.47
N ALA A 43 -3.67 -2.02 2.53
CA ALA A 43 -3.56 -2.66 1.22
C ALA A 43 -2.15 -2.47 0.65
N VAL A 44 -1.73 -3.34 -0.26
CA VAL A 44 -0.51 -3.20 -1.07
C VAL A 44 -0.89 -3.35 -2.53
N VAL A 45 -0.31 -2.52 -3.40
CA VAL A 45 -0.62 -2.52 -4.84
C VAL A 45 0.63 -2.58 -5.70
N PHE A 46 0.52 -3.24 -6.85
CA PHE A 46 1.62 -3.43 -7.82
C PHE A 46 1.28 -2.85 -9.20
N PRO A 47 1.35 -1.53 -9.37
CA PRO A 47 1.24 -0.91 -10.68
C PRO A 47 2.44 -1.31 -11.56
N HIS A 48 2.20 -1.50 -12.85
CA HIS A 48 3.20 -1.92 -13.85
C HIS A 48 3.85 -0.73 -14.56
N ASP A 49 3.14 0.39 -14.65
CA ASP A 49 3.63 1.59 -15.32
C ASP A 49 3.28 2.88 -14.56
N ALA A 50 3.83 4.00 -15.03
CA ALA A 50 3.62 5.31 -14.42
C ALA A 50 2.17 5.82 -14.50
N ARG A 51 1.38 5.37 -15.49
CA ARG A 51 -0.02 5.79 -15.65
C ARG A 51 -0.89 5.14 -14.60
N GLU A 52 -0.63 3.87 -14.30
CA GLU A 52 -1.28 3.14 -13.21
C GLU A 52 -0.89 3.74 -11.85
N VAL A 53 0.40 4.06 -11.62
CA VAL A 53 0.84 4.78 -10.42
C VAL A 53 0.05 6.08 -10.26
N ALA A 54 0.00 6.92 -11.30
CA ALA A 54 -0.72 8.18 -11.26
C ALA A 54 -2.21 7.99 -10.94
N SER A 55 -2.84 6.95 -11.49
CA SER A 55 -4.25 6.64 -11.27
C SER A 55 -4.52 6.23 -9.81
N VAL A 56 -3.67 5.37 -9.24
CA VAL A 56 -3.74 4.96 -7.83
C VAL A 56 -3.51 6.15 -6.91
N VAL A 57 -2.46 6.93 -7.14
CA VAL A 57 -2.14 8.10 -6.30
C VAL A 57 -3.28 9.12 -6.36
N ALA A 58 -3.84 9.40 -7.55
CA ALA A 58 -4.97 10.31 -7.69
C ALA A 58 -6.23 9.78 -6.98
N LEU A 59 -6.48 8.47 -7.04
CA LEU A 59 -7.57 7.82 -6.30
C LEU A 59 -7.38 7.99 -4.78
N CYS A 60 -6.21 7.63 -4.27
CA CYS A 60 -5.89 7.76 -2.85
C CYS A 60 -5.97 9.22 -2.38
N ALA A 61 -5.46 10.17 -3.18
CA ALA A 61 -5.55 11.60 -2.89
C ALA A 61 -7.00 12.12 -2.79
N ARG A 62 -7.87 11.78 -3.76
CA ARG A 62 -9.30 12.14 -3.71
C ARG A 62 -10.00 11.60 -2.46
N ARG A 63 -9.55 10.44 -2.00
CA ARG A 63 -10.12 9.72 -0.85
C ARG A 63 -9.43 10.03 0.47
N ARG A 64 -8.38 10.88 0.45
CA ARG A 64 -7.52 11.20 1.60
C ARG A 64 -6.94 9.95 2.26
N VAL A 65 -6.56 8.98 1.43
CA VAL A 65 -5.82 7.78 1.84
C VAL A 65 -4.34 8.08 1.62
N PRO A 66 -3.49 8.01 2.64
CA PRO A 66 -2.05 8.17 2.47
C PRO A 66 -1.45 7.04 1.66
N VAL A 67 -0.35 7.35 1.00
CA VAL A 67 0.40 6.43 0.16
C VAL A 67 1.83 6.38 0.66
N VAL A 68 2.32 5.18 0.96
CA VAL A 68 3.70 4.94 1.34
C VAL A 68 4.40 4.25 0.16
N PRO A 69 5.37 4.90 -0.51
CA PRO A 69 6.14 4.26 -1.55
C PRO A 69 7.04 3.19 -0.95
N ARG A 70 7.13 2.03 -1.62
CA ARG A 70 7.99 0.91 -1.21
C ARG A 70 8.70 0.34 -2.43
N GLY A 71 10.02 0.22 -2.33
CA GLY A 71 10.85 -0.57 -3.24
C GLY A 71 10.97 -2.02 -2.77
N ALA A 72 12.20 -2.50 -2.59
CA ALA A 72 12.46 -3.85 -2.07
C ALA A 72 12.19 -4.00 -0.56
N GLY A 73 12.05 -2.90 0.19
CA GLY A 73 11.86 -2.94 1.64
C GLY A 73 13.12 -3.33 2.43
N THR A 74 14.30 -3.04 1.90
CA THR A 74 15.60 -3.35 2.53
C THR A 74 16.17 -2.21 3.37
N GLY A 75 15.40 -1.12 3.56
CA GLY A 75 15.81 0.01 4.38
C GLY A 75 15.98 -0.37 5.85
N LEU A 76 16.95 0.25 6.53
CA LEU A 76 17.27 0.00 7.95
C LEU A 76 16.76 1.12 8.88
N ALA A 77 15.87 1.97 8.38
CA ALA A 77 15.38 3.15 9.10
C ALA A 77 13.85 3.19 9.27
N GLY A 78 13.11 2.18 8.79
CA GLY A 78 11.64 2.18 8.84
C GLY A 78 10.99 3.10 7.81
N GLY A 79 11.72 3.49 6.75
CA GLY A 79 11.32 4.55 5.83
C GLY A 79 10.15 4.22 4.91
N CYS A 80 9.76 2.95 4.80
CA CYS A 80 8.58 2.52 4.03
C CYS A 80 7.51 1.86 4.90
N LEU A 81 7.45 2.23 6.18
CA LEU A 81 6.37 1.86 7.08
C LEU A 81 5.21 2.86 6.97
N PRO A 82 3.95 2.40 6.97
CA PRO A 82 2.84 3.28 7.32
C PRO A 82 3.00 3.78 8.75
N SER A 83 2.87 5.08 8.97
CA SER A 83 2.82 5.64 10.33
C SER A 83 1.39 5.62 10.86
N ALA A 84 1.19 5.50 12.18
CA ALA A 84 -0.13 5.64 12.80
C ALA A 84 -0.79 7.01 12.50
N ASP A 85 0.01 8.01 12.18
CA ASP A 85 -0.42 9.38 11.86
C ASP A 85 -0.67 9.63 10.36
N SER A 86 -0.52 8.59 9.53
CA SER A 86 -0.84 8.61 8.10
C SER A 86 -1.92 7.57 7.82
#